data_AF-A0A1E3YJ98-F1
#
_entry.id   AF-A0A1E3YJ98-F1
#
_cell.length_a   1.000
_cell.length_b   1.000
_cell.length_c   1.000
_cell.angle_alpha   90.00
_cell.angle_beta   90.00
_cell.angle_gamma   90.00
#
_symmetry.space_group_name_H-M   'P 1'
#
loop_
_entity.id
_entity.type
_entity.pdbx_description
1 polymer ?
#
loop_
_entity_poly.entity_id
_entity_poly.type
_entity_poly.pdbx_seq_one_letter_code
_entity_poly.pdbx_strand_id
1 'polypeptide(L)'
;MAARALAPLIADQVVEVFGVACVSTRLRLLSWHVVSRGTRSSTPISMPDVFVPACLTPGTTGLIVVHNHPSGEPTPSPEDVALTRRLQTAAVILDMPLLDHLIVGEGERFYSFREVGLIGSCPPWT
;
A
#
# COMPACT_ATOMS: atom_id res chain seq x y z
N MET A 1 -10.26 4.84 9.93
CA MET A 1 -9.99 4.04 8.71
C MET A 1 -8.49 4.11 8.41
N ALA A 2 -7.92 3.10 7.77
CA ALA A 2 -6.46 2.87 7.70
C ALA A 2 -5.62 4.11 7.32
N ALA A 3 -6.13 4.96 6.41
CA ALA A 3 -5.49 6.23 6.04
C ALA A 3 -5.14 7.12 7.25
N ARG A 4 -6.03 7.29 8.23
CA ARG A 4 -5.75 8.11 9.42
C ARG A 4 -4.63 7.55 10.30
N ALA A 5 -4.41 6.23 10.27
CA ALA A 5 -3.37 5.59 11.06
C ALA A 5 -2.03 5.54 10.32
N LEU A 6 -2.05 5.42 8.99
CA LEU A 6 -0.85 5.23 8.16
C LEU A 6 -0.34 6.51 7.51
N ALA A 7 -1.21 7.47 7.19
CA ALA A 7 -0.79 8.73 6.57
C ALA A 7 0.27 9.49 7.38
N PRO A 8 0.19 9.61 8.72
CA PRO A 8 1.21 10.29 9.51
C PRO A 8 2.61 9.65 9.41
N LEU A 9 2.72 8.41 8.92
CA LEU A 9 4.01 7.73 8.77
C LEU A 9 4.82 8.26 7.57
N ILE A 10 4.15 8.91 6.59
CA ILE A 10 4.79 9.33 5.33
C ILE A 10 4.33 10.70 4.80
N ALA A 11 3.33 11.35 5.40
CA ALA A 11 2.74 12.59 4.87
C ALA A 11 3.76 13.74 4.71
N ASP A 12 4.69 13.88 5.65
CA ASP A 12 5.65 15.01 5.67
C ASP A 12 6.92 14.73 4.85
N GLN A 13 6.94 13.68 4.05
CA GLN A 13 8.13 13.32 3.27
C GLN A 13 8.24 14.17 2.01
N VAL A 14 9.37 14.88 1.90
CA VAL A 14 9.71 15.72 0.72
C VAL A 14 9.97 14.91 -0.55
N VAL A 15 10.17 13.60 -0.39
CA VAL A 15 10.25 12.62 -1.48
C VAL A 15 9.11 11.64 -1.35
N GLU A 16 8.76 11.01 -2.45
CA GLU A 16 7.82 9.90 -2.44
C GLU A 16 8.38 8.73 -1.64
N VAL A 17 7.59 8.18 -0.74
CA VAL A 17 7.93 7.04 0.11
C VAL A 17 6.84 6.01 -0.06
N PHE A 18 7.20 4.82 -0.53
CA PHE A 18 6.30 3.68 -0.63
C PHE A 18 6.52 2.75 0.55
N GLY A 19 5.45 2.46 1.28
CA GLY A 19 5.48 1.60 2.44
C GLY A 19 4.38 0.54 2.43
N VAL A 20 4.61 -0.48 3.26
CA VAL A 20 3.77 -1.66 3.40
C VAL A 20 3.43 -1.84 4.86
N ALA A 21 2.13 -1.86 5.13
CA ALA A 21 1.56 -2.19 6.42
C ALA A 21 1.07 -3.65 6.41
N CYS A 22 1.69 -4.49 7.23
CA CYS A 22 1.23 -5.85 7.47
C CYS A 22 0.15 -5.83 8.55
N VAL A 23 -1.00 -6.42 8.28
CA VAL A 23 -2.14 -6.38 9.21
C VAL A 23 -2.68 -7.77 9.54
N SER A 24 -3.24 -7.89 10.74
CA SER A 24 -3.97 -9.08 11.19
C SER A 24 -5.43 -9.11 10.71
N THR A 25 -6.12 -10.23 10.98
CA THR A 25 -7.54 -10.43 10.64
C THR A 25 -8.47 -9.37 11.24
N ARG A 26 -8.08 -8.76 12.37
CA ARG A 26 -8.82 -7.67 13.03
C ARG A 26 -8.36 -6.28 12.58
N LEU A 27 -7.65 -6.19 11.45
CA LEU A 27 -7.10 -4.95 10.88
C LEU A 27 -6.17 -4.19 11.83
N ARG A 28 -5.48 -4.90 12.73
CA ARG A 28 -4.43 -4.30 13.56
C ARG A 28 -3.11 -4.29 12.78
N LEU A 29 -2.43 -3.15 12.80
CA LEU A 29 -1.07 -3.01 12.27
C LEU A 29 -0.11 -3.90 13.09
N LEU A 30 0.57 -4.81 12.41
CA LEU A 30 1.57 -5.71 13.01
C LEU A 30 2.99 -5.20 12.76
N SER A 31 3.25 -4.75 11.52
CA SER A 31 4.53 -4.18 11.12
C SER A 31 4.36 -3.15 10.02
N TRP A 32 5.34 -2.24 9.92
CA TRP A 32 5.42 -1.20 8.90
C TRP A 32 6.81 -1.23 8.27
N HIS A 33 6.86 -1.28 6.95
CA HIS A 33 8.10 -1.37 6.18
C HIS A 33 8.12 -0.32 5.09
N VAL A 34 9.19 0.44 4.99
CA VAL A 34 9.43 1.31 3.84
C VAL A 34 10.16 0.49 2.79
N VAL A 35 9.52 0.31 1.63
CA VAL A 35 10.03 -0.48 0.51
C VAL A 35 10.81 0.38 -0.46
N SER A 36 10.36 1.61 -0.68
CA SER A 36 11.01 2.54 -1.58
C SER A 36 11.00 3.94 -1.00
N ARG A 37 12.11 4.64 -1.21
CA ARG A 37 12.20 6.09 -1.09
C ARG A 37 12.65 6.60 -2.44
N GLY A 38 11.90 7.55 -2.99
CA GLY A 38 12.12 8.07 -4.31
C GLY A 38 13.50 8.73 -4.47
N THR A 39 14.01 8.64 -5.69
CA THR A 39 14.79 9.72 -6.32
C THR A 39 13.95 10.28 -7.47
N ARG A 40 14.32 11.42 -8.07
CA ARG A 40 13.53 12.21 -9.06
C ARG A 40 12.94 11.45 -10.27
N SER A 41 13.22 10.16 -10.41
CA SER A 41 12.83 9.30 -11.52
C SER A 41 12.63 7.88 -10.97
N SER A 42 11.38 7.56 -10.59
CA SER A 42 10.85 6.22 -10.26
C SER A 42 11.84 5.18 -9.75
N THR A 43 11.87 4.92 -8.44
CA THR A 43 12.51 3.71 -7.94
C THR A 43 11.57 2.52 -8.22
N PRO A 44 12.02 1.46 -8.92
CA PRO A 44 11.16 0.34 -9.24
C PRO A 44 10.75 -0.42 -7.97
N ILE A 45 9.46 -0.44 -7.66
CA ILE A 45 8.90 -1.27 -6.59
C ILE A 45 8.84 -2.72 -7.10
N SER A 46 9.55 -3.62 -6.43
CA SER A 46 9.55 -5.04 -6.74
C SER A 46 8.53 -5.79 -5.88
N MET A 47 7.90 -6.84 -6.44
CA MET A 47 6.94 -7.65 -5.69
C MET A 47 7.59 -8.32 -4.47
N PRO A 48 8.80 -8.92 -4.56
CA PRO A 48 9.46 -9.48 -3.38
C PRO A 48 9.62 -8.47 -2.24
N ASP A 49 10.01 -7.23 -2.52
CA ASP A 49 10.19 -6.22 -1.46
C ASP A 49 8.87 -5.88 -0.75
N VAL A 50 7.74 -6.00 -1.45
CA VAL A 50 6.42 -5.76 -0.87
C VAL A 50 5.91 -6.96 -0.06
N PHE A 51 6.10 -8.19 -0.55
CA PHE A 51 5.51 -9.39 0.06
C PHE A 51 6.42 -10.11 1.07
N VAL A 52 7.74 -10.02 0.94
CA VAL A 52 8.67 -10.65 1.92
C VAL A 52 8.42 -10.15 3.35
N PRO A 53 8.23 -8.84 3.61
CA PRO A 53 7.90 -8.38 4.96
C PRO A 53 6.62 -9.00 5.53
N ALA A 54 5.62 -9.23 4.67
CA ALA A 54 4.36 -9.87 5.04
C ALA A 54 4.58 -11.34 5.44
N CYS A 55 5.33 -12.08 4.62
CA CYS A 55 5.69 -13.48 4.86
C CYS A 55 6.51 -13.67 6.13
N LEU A 56 7.35 -12.69 6.48
CA LEU A 56 8.21 -12.75 7.66
C LEU A 56 7.54 -12.21 8.94
N THR A 57 6.38 -11.54 8.83
CA THR A 57 5.66 -10.98 9.99
C THR A 57 4.58 -11.95 10.48
N PRO A 58 4.73 -12.58 11.66
CA PRO A 58 3.76 -13.55 12.18
C PRO A 58 2.37 -12.93 12.38
N GLY A 59 1.33 -13.66 11.99
CA GLY A 59 -0.06 -13.24 12.13
C GLY A 59 -0.56 -12.28 11.04
N THR A 60 0.27 -11.97 10.04
CA THR A 60 -0.14 -11.21 8.86
C THR A 60 -1.17 -11.99 8.06
N THR A 61 -2.30 -11.33 7.78
CA THR A 61 -3.39 -11.90 6.97
C THR A 61 -3.77 -10.99 5.81
N GLY A 62 -3.02 -9.93 5.57
CA GLY A 62 -3.26 -8.99 4.49
C GLY A 62 -2.30 -7.80 4.56
N LEU A 63 -2.28 -7.05 3.47
CA LEU A 63 -1.38 -5.92 3.26
C LEU A 63 -2.15 -4.67 2.91
N ILE A 64 -1.70 -3.53 3.42
CA ILE A 64 -2.08 -2.22 2.92
C ILE A 64 -0.81 -1.55 2.43
N VAL A 65 -0.79 -1.12 1.18
CA VAL A 65 0.34 -0.35 0.65
C VAL A 65 0.00 1.14 0.64
N VAL A 66 1.00 1.97 0.89
CA VAL A 66 0.81 3.42 1.04
C VAL A 66 1.96 4.15 0.40
N HIS A 67 1.69 5.18 -0.40
CA HIS A 67 2.70 6.17 -0.77
C HIS A 67 2.18 7.60 -0.70
N ASN A 68 3.08 8.55 -0.55
CA ASN A 68 2.74 9.97 -0.55
C ASN A 68 3.06 10.61 -1.89
N HIS A 69 2.24 11.56 -2.32
CA HIS A 69 2.57 12.46 -3.41
C HIS A 69 3.08 13.78 -2.82
N PRO A 70 4.38 14.13 -2.96
CA PRO A 70 4.91 15.40 -2.44
C PRO A 70 4.26 16.64 -3.05
N SER A 71 3.59 16.50 -4.20
CA SER A 71 2.77 17.56 -4.81
C SER A 71 1.52 17.91 -3.99
N GLY A 72 1.14 17.05 -3.04
CA GLY A 72 -0.06 17.17 -2.22
C GLY A 72 -1.35 16.68 -2.89
N GLU A 73 -1.30 16.28 -4.17
CA GLU A 73 -2.45 15.83 -4.95
C GLU A 73 -2.46 14.28 -4.99
N PRO A 74 -3.45 13.61 -4.35
CA PRO A 74 -3.43 12.15 -4.19
C PRO A 74 -4.00 11.37 -5.40
N THR A 75 -4.30 12.02 -6.52
CA THR A 75 -4.80 11.33 -7.72
C THR A 75 -3.73 10.37 -8.25
N PRO A 76 -4.08 9.09 -8.48
CA PRO A 76 -3.11 8.11 -8.96
C PRO A 76 -2.63 8.41 -10.37
N SER A 77 -1.34 8.20 -10.60
CA SER A 77 -0.75 8.12 -11.94
C SER A 77 -1.13 6.81 -12.66
N PRO A 78 -0.98 6.73 -14.00
CA PRO A 78 -1.12 5.46 -14.72
C PRO A 78 -0.20 4.35 -14.17
N GLU A 79 0.99 4.71 -13.71
CA GLU A 79 1.96 3.83 -13.09
C GLU A 79 1.45 3.27 -11.76
N ASP A 80 0.81 4.10 -10.92
CA ASP A 80 0.19 3.66 -9.66
C ASP A 80 -0.91 2.63 -9.91
N VAL A 81 -1.77 2.89 -10.91
CA VAL A 81 -2.84 1.96 -11.30
C VAL A 81 -2.25 0.64 -11.80
N ALA A 82 -1.21 0.69 -12.63
CA ALA A 82 -0.53 -0.50 -13.14
C ALA A 82 0.15 -1.29 -12.01
N LEU A 83 0.82 -0.61 -11.07
CA LEU A 83 1.42 -1.21 -9.89
C LEU A 83 0.36 -1.90 -9.02
N THR A 84 -0.75 -1.21 -8.74
CA THR A 84 -1.86 -1.75 -7.95
C THR A 84 -2.39 -3.05 -8.52
N ARG A 85 -2.60 -3.11 -9.85
CA ARG A 85 -3.05 -4.33 -10.52
C ARG A 85 -2.06 -5.47 -10.38
N ARG A 86 -0.76 -5.19 -10.53
CA ARG A 86 0.30 -6.20 -10.37
C ARG A 86 0.35 -6.73 -8.92
N LEU A 87 0.23 -5.83 -7.94
CA LEU A 87 0.17 -6.19 -6.52
C LEU A 87 -1.06 -7.06 -6.22
N GLN A 88 -2.23 -6.72 -6.76
CA GLN A 88 -3.44 -7.51 -6.58
C GLN A 88 -3.28 -8.93 -7.15
N THR A 89 -2.72 -9.08 -8.34
CA THR A 89 -2.43 -10.40 -8.92
C THR A 89 -1.48 -11.21 -8.06
N ALA A 90 -0.39 -10.61 -7.58
CA ALA A 90 0.58 -11.28 -6.72
C ALA A 90 -0.03 -11.65 -5.35
N ALA A 91 -0.85 -10.77 -4.77
CA ALA A 91 -1.58 -11.00 -3.54
C ALA A 91 -2.50 -12.23 -3.61
N VAL A 92 -3.17 -12.43 -4.74
CA VAL A 92 -4.00 -13.62 -4.98
C VAL A 92 -3.14 -14.89 -5.05
N ILE A 93 -2.00 -14.84 -5.74
CA ILE A 93 -1.11 -16.01 -5.87
C ILE A 93 -0.51 -16.43 -4.51
N LEU A 94 -0.28 -15.46 -3.62
CA LEU A 94 0.35 -15.67 -2.32
C LEU A 94 -0.65 -15.89 -1.17
N ASP A 95 -1.95 -15.92 -1.46
CA ASP A 95 -3.02 -15.94 -0.44
C ASP A 95 -2.87 -14.83 0.63
N MET A 96 -2.33 -13.68 0.22
CA MET A 96 -2.11 -12.50 1.06
C MET A 96 -2.80 -11.29 0.46
N PRO A 97 -4.08 -11.04 0.81
CA PRO A 97 -4.89 -10.04 0.14
C PRO A 97 -4.31 -8.64 0.30
N LEU A 98 -4.23 -7.91 -0.82
CA LEU A 98 -4.06 -6.46 -0.82
C LEU A 98 -5.39 -5.84 -0.39
N LEU A 99 -5.45 -5.34 0.84
CA LEU A 99 -6.66 -4.81 1.45
C LEU A 99 -6.95 -3.37 1.03
N ASP A 100 -5.92 -2.61 0.70
CA ASP A 100 -6.02 -1.29 0.10
C ASP A 100 -4.68 -0.84 -0.48
N HIS A 101 -4.75 0.16 -1.36
CA HIS A 101 -3.62 1.00 -1.76
C HIS A 101 -4.03 2.44 -1.47
N LEU A 102 -3.25 3.12 -0.64
CA LEU A 102 -3.51 4.48 -0.20
C LEU A 102 -2.48 5.44 -0.79
N ILE A 103 -2.95 6.48 -1.47
CA ILE A 103 -2.10 7.61 -1.88
C ILE A 103 -2.39 8.77 -0.94
N VAL A 104 -1.37 9.25 -0.24
CA VAL A 104 -1.47 10.32 0.75
C VAL A 104 -1.07 11.64 0.11
N GLY A 105 -1.99 12.61 0.16
CA GLY A 105 -1.75 13.99 -0.27
C GLY A 105 -1.48 14.91 0.92
N GLU A 106 -1.57 16.22 0.67
CA GLU A 106 -1.37 17.22 1.72
C GLU A 106 -2.61 17.36 2.61
N GLY A 107 -2.38 17.51 3.91
CA GLY A 107 -3.42 17.58 4.94
C GLY A 107 -4.06 16.22 5.19
N GLU A 108 -5.39 16.17 5.27
CA GLU A 108 -6.15 14.93 5.46
C GLU A 108 -6.59 14.27 4.14
N ARG A 109 -6.06 14.72 2.99
CA ARG A 109 -6.43 14.21 1.67
C ARG A 109 -5.75 12.88 1.39
N PHE A 110 -6.52 11.92 0.89
CA PHE A 110 -6.00 10.65 0.41
C PHE A 110 -6.86 10.09 -0.72
N TYR A 111 -6.30 9.14 -1.46
CA TYR A 111 -7.00 8.30 -2.41
C TYR A 111 -6.94 6.84 -1.94
N SER A 112 -8.08 6.17 -1.87
CA SER A 112 -8.17 4.75 -1.56
C SER A 112 -8.65 3.98 -2.78
N PHE A 113 -7.80 3.08 -3.29
CA PHE A 113 -8.17 2.20 -4.41
C PHE A 113 -9.31 1.26 -4.04
N ARG A 114 -9.47 0.92 -2.76
CA ARG A 114 -10.62 0.15 -2.28
C ARG A 114 -11.92 0.96 -2.29
N GLU A 115 -11.91 2.20 -1.82
CA GLU A 115 -13.11 3.05 -1.77
C GLU A 115 -13.69 3.31 -3.16
N VAL A 116 -12.83 3.41 -4.18
CA VAL A 116 -13.24 3.59 -5.58
C VAL A 116 -13.54 2.28 -6.32
N GLY A 117 -13.44 1.13 -5.65
CA GLY A 117 -13.78 -0.18 -6.23
C GLY A 117 -12.73 -0.80 -7.17
N LEU A 118 -11.50 -0.28 -7.18
CA LEU A 118 -10.39 -0.82 -7.98
C LEU A 118 -9.68 -2.00 -7.29
N ILE A 119 -9.85 -2.13 -5.97
CA ILE A 119 -9.48 -3.31 -5.20
C ILE A 119 -10.76 -3.97 -4.68
N GLY A 120 -11.07 -5.16 -5.22
CA GLY A 120 -12.18 -5.99 -4.74
C GLY A 120 -11.81 -6.79 -3.50
N SER A 121 -12.81 -7.38 -2.84
CA SER A 121 -12.58 -8.43 -1.86
C SER A 121 -11.85 -9.60 -2.52
N CYS A 122 -10.78 -10.10 -1.88
CA CYS A 122 -10.15 -11.34 -2.29
C CYS A 122 -11.22 -12.44 -2.42
N PRO A 123 -11.23 -13.25 -3.49
CA PRO A 123 -12.13 -14.40 -3.57
C PRO A 123 -11.93 -15.28 -2.33
N PRO A 124 -13.00 -15.81 -1.74
CA PRO A 124 -12.87 -16.81 -0.69
C PRO A 124 -12.33 -18.08 -1.36
N TRP A 125 -11.02 -18.27 -1.35
CA TRP A 125 -10.45 -19.60 -1.55
C TRP A 125 -10.52 -20.36 -0.21
N THR A 126 -11.75 -20.53 0.28
CA THR A 126 -12.14 -21.36 1.42
C THR A 126 -13.45 -22.06 1.10
#